data_AF-A0A3Q3XFB2-F1
#
_entry.id   AF-A0A3Q3XFB2-F1
#
_cell.length_a   1.000
_cell.length_b   1.000
_cell.length_c   1.000
_cell.angle_alpha   90.00
_cell.angle_beta   90.00
_cell.angle_gamma   90.00
#
_symmetry.space_group_name_H-M   'P 1'
#
loop_
_entity.id
_entity.type
_entity.pdbx_description
1 polymer ?
#
loop_
_entity_poly.entity_id
_entity_poly.type
_entity_poly.pdbx_seq_one_letter_code
_entity_poly.pdbx_strand_id
1 'polypeptide(L)'
;MAEVEQCRQVEEQVEMLLSGQGSEVGGCDLGLEMSKPATLRKNVTYIVCAVIFNDKEVLMVQEAKLDCYKQWYLPAGRVEVGERLEEAMRREVREEAGFDCEPVTLLLIQEQGPQWIRFVFLARVTVKLRLQSH
;
A
#
# COMPACT_ATOMS: atom_id res chain seq x y z
N MET A 1 -26.87 -3.42 -19.71
CA MET A 1 -25.92 -4.27 -20.45
C MET A 1 -24.49 -3.79 -20.24
N ALA A 2 -24.15 -2.54 -20.57
CA ALA A 2 -22.80 -1.99 -20.36
C ALA A 2 -22.35 -1.95 -18.88
N GLU A 3 -23.20 -1.52 -17.96
CA GLU A 3 -22.87 -1.48 -16.51
C GLU A 3 -22.67 -2.87 -15.90
N VAL A 4 -23.43 -3.86 -16.35
CA VAL A 4 -23.33 -5.25 -15.86
C VAL A 4 -22.02 -5.88 -16.32
N GLU A 5 -21.64 -5.63 -17.57
CA GLU A 5 -20.35 -6.07 -18.11
C GLU A 5 -19.18 -5.40 -17.38
N GLN A 6 -19.31 -4.11 -17.09
CA GLN A 6 -18.30 -3.35 -16.35
C GLN A 6 -18.15 -3.85 -14.90
N CYS A 7 -19.25 -4.14 -14.20
CA CYS A 7 -19.20 -4.75 -12.87
C CYS A 7 -18.46 -6.09 -12.90
N ARG A 8 -18.81 -6.97 -13.85
CA ARG A 8 -18.17 -8.28 -14.00
C ARG A 8 -16.67 -8.16 -14.26
N GLN A 9 -16.28 -7.24 -15.14
CA GLN A 9 -14.87 -7.00 -15.43
C GLN A 9 -14.09 -6.52 -14.19
N VAL A 10 -14.72 -5.68 -13.36
CA VAL A 10 -14.13 -5.23 -12.09
C VAL A 10 -14.01 -6.38 -11.11
N GLU A 11 -15.03 -7.23 -10.98
CA GLU A 11 -15.00 -8.42 -10.10
C GLU A 11 -13.86 -9.37 -10.50
N GLU A 12 -13.73 -9.69 -11.79
CA GLU A 12 -12.67 -10.55 -12.31
C GLU A 12 -11.28 -9.95 -12.04
N GLN A 13 -11.11 -8.64 -12.21
CA GLN A 13 -9.86 -7.94 -11.87
C GLN A 13 -9.55 -8.00 -10.36
N VAL A 14 -10.56 -7.83 -9.51
CA VAL A 14 -10.38 -7.93 -8.06
C VAL A 14 -9.96 -9.34 -7.67
N GLU A 15 -10.59 -10.39 -8.21
CA GLU A 15 -10.20 -11.77 -7.96
C GLU A 15 -8.75 -12.06 -8.39
N MET A 16 -8.32 -11.55 -9.54
CA MET A 16 -6.92 -11.66 -9.97
C MET A 16 -5.96 -11.00 -8.98
N LEU A 17 -6.23 -9.76 -8.55
CA LEU A 17 -5.40 -9.04 -7.58
C LEU A 17 -5.34 -9.78 -6.23
N LEU A 18 -6.47 -10.29 -5.76
CA LEU A 18 -6.57 -11.07 -4.52
C LEU A 18 -5.76 -12.38 -4.59
N SER A 19 -5.62 -12.97 -5.78
CA SER A 19 -4.80 -14.16 -6.02
C SER A 19 -3.30 -13.88 -6.11
N GLY A 20 -2.88 -12.61 -6.04
CA GLY A 20 -1.49 -12.18 -6.15
C GLY A 20 -1.04 -11.86 -7.57
N GLN A 21 -1.96 -11.84 -8.54
CA GLN A 21 -1.65 -11.40 -9.89
C GLN A 21 -1.59 -9.86 -9.97
N GLY A 22 -0.89 -9.36 -10.98
CA GLY A 22 -0.91 -7.93 -11.31
C GLY A 22 -2.06 -7.62 -12.28
N SER A 23 -2.52 -6.38 -12.28
CA SER A 23 -3.42 -5.87 -13.33
C SER A 23 -2.62 -5.12 -14.39
N GLU A 24 -3.06 -5.20 -15.65
CA GLU A 24 -2.45 -4.44 -16.74
C GLU A 24 -2.67 -2.94 -16.52
N VAL A 25 -1.59 -2.16 -16.58
CA VAL A 25 -1.65 -0.70 -16.37
C VAL A 25 -2.01 -0.04 -17.70
N GLY A 26 -3.28 0.28 -17.88
CA GLY A 26 -3.80 0.90 -19.11
C GLY A 26 -3.58 2.41 -19.24
N GLY A 27 -3.09 3.08 -18.20
CA GLY A 27 -2.88 4.54 -18.19
C GLY A 27 -2.27 5.06 -16.88
N CYS A 28 -1.87 6.32 -16.90
CA CYS A 28 -1.38 7.07 -15.74
C CYS A 28 -2.22 8.33 -15.54
N ASP A 29 -2.61 8.63 -14.30
CA ASP A 29 -3.49 9.78 -13.98
C ASP A 29 -2.87 11.14 -14.33
N LEU A 30 -1.54 11.18 -14.43
CA LEU A 30 -0.80 12.31 -14.96
C LEU A 30 -0.64 12.11 -16.46
N GLY A 31 -1.19 13.04 -17.27
CA GLY A 31 -0.89 13.09 -18.69
C GLY A 31 0.63 13.13 -18.88
N LEU A 32 1.16 12.28 -19.76
CA LEU A 32 2.62 12.09 -19.96
C LEU A 32 3.37 13.42 -20.14
N GLU A 33 2.71 14.44 -20.69
CA GLU A 33 3.26 15.78 -20.90
C GLU A 33 3.61 16.54 -19.62
N MET A 34 2.98 16.22 -18.49
CA MET A 34 3.26 16.82 -17.18
C MET A 34 4.21 15.97 -16.32
N SER A 35 4.55 14.77 -16.78
CA SER A 35 5.44 13.87 -16.06
C SER A 35 6.90 14.36 -16.16
N LYS A 36 7.55 14.54 -15.01
CA LYS A 36 9.00 14.72 -14.93
C LYS A 36 9.61 13.38 -14.52
N PRO A 37 10.75 12.96 -15.09
CA PRO A 37 11.40 11.73 -14.66
C PRO A 37 11.61 11.75 -13.14
N ALA A 38 11.13 10.72 -12.45
CA ALA A 38 11.46 10.52 -11.05
C ALA A 38 12.99 10.39 -10.94
N THR A 39 13.59 11.20 -10.07
CA THR A 39 14.98 10.93 -9.68
C THR A 39 14.93 9.72 -8.77
N LEU A 40 15.91 8.82 -8.83
CA LEU A 40 15.98 7.68 -7.90
C LEU A 40 17.25 7.81 -7.06
N ARG A 41 17.34 7.04 -5.98
CA ARG A 41 18.47 6.97 -5.02
C ARG A 41 18.39 8.02 -3.92
N LYS A 42 19.42 8.87 -3.75
CA LYS A 42 19.71 9.53 -2.46
C LYS A 42 18.77 10.69 -2.08
N ASN A 43 18.06 11.27 -3.05
CA ASN A 43 17.24 12.47 -2.83
C ASN A 43 15.74 12.18 -2.93
N VAL A 44 15.33 10.92 -2.76
CA VAL A 44 13.94 10.49 -2.90
C VAL A 44 13.49 9.80 -1.63
N THR A 45 12.29 10.16 -1.19
CA THR A 45 11.59 9.50 -0.09
C THR A 45 10.73 8.39 -0.68
N TYR A 46 11.02 7.15 -0.29
CA TYR A 46 10.22 6.00 -0.63
C TYR A 46 9.28 5.68 0.54
N ILE A 47 8.01 5.55 0.26
CA ILE A 47 6.96 5.21 1.22
C ILE A 47 6.38 3.85 0.84
N VAL A 48 6.13 3.01 1.83
CA VAL A 48 5.31 1.80 1.69
C VAL A 48 4.01 1.97 2.44
N CYS A 49 2.96 1.38 1.91
CA CYS A 49 1.63 1.38 2.51
C CYS A 49 1.03 -0.02 2.36
N ALA A 50 0.41 -0.54 3.41
CA ALA A 50 -0.24 -1.85 3.41
C ALA A 50 -1.76 -1.70 3.39
N VAL A 51 -2.40 -2.24 2.36
CA VAL A 51 -3.84 -2.51 2.33
C VAL A 51 -4.03 -3.93 2.83
N ILE A 52 -4.60 -4.05 4.02
CA ILE A 52 -4.92 -5.34 4.66
C ILE A 52 -6.41 -5.31 4.97
N PHE A 53 -7.13 -6.32 4.50
CA PHE A 53 -8.55 -6.48 4.83
C PHE A 53 -8.93 -7.94 5.04
N ASN A 54 -10.01 -8.13 5.79
CA ASN A 54 -10.74 -9.39 5.85
C ASN A 54 -12.03 -9.26 5.00
N ASP A 55 -12.95 -10.23 5.12
CA ASP A 55 -14.19 -10.26 4.34
C ASP A 55 -15.00 -8.95 4.35
N LYS A 56 -14.88 -8.10 5.39
CA LYS A 56 -15.72 -6.89 5.54
C LYS A 56 -14.99 -5.66 6.05
N GLU A 57 -13.75 -5.78 6.52
CA GLU A 57 -13.08 -4.76 7.30
C GLU A 57 -11.66 -4.52 6.79
N VAL A 58 -11.23 -3.26 6.81
CA VAL A 58 -9.87 -2.84 6.46
C VAL A 58 -9.12 -2.51 7.75
N LEU A 59 -7.87 -2.96 7.86
CA LEU A 59 -6.98 -2.59 8.95
C LEU A 59 -6.60 -1.13 8.82
N MET A 60 -6.81 -0.37 9.89
CA MET A 60 -6.40 1.02 10.00
C MET A 60 -5.65 1.24 11.32
N VAL A 61 -4.77 2.24 11.33
CA VAL A 61 -4.01 2.70 12.49
C VAL A 61 -4.36 4.16 12.79
N GLN A 62 -4.25 4.57 14.05
CA GLN A 62 -4.43 5.97 14.44
C GLN A 62 -3.07 6.66 14.52
N GLU A 63 -2.92 7.75 13.77
CA GLU A 63 -1.67 8.52 13.73
C GLU A 63 -1.39 9.17 15.09
N ALA A 64 -0.16 8.95 15.58
CA ALA A 64 0.36 9.56 16.80
C ALA A 64 1.08 10.91 16.52
N LYS A 65 1.34 11.24 15.24
CA LYS A 65 2.00 12.50 14.85
C LYS A 65 1.08 13.69 15.13
N LEU A 66 1.64 14.79 15.65
CA LEU A 66 0.90 16.00 16.01
C LEU A 66 0.07 16.57 14.85
N ASP A 67 0.60 16.56 13.64
CA ASP A 67 -0.02 17.18 12.46
C ASP A 67 -1.27 16.43 11.96
N CYS A 68 -1.41 15.15 12.30
CA CYS A 68 -2.53 14.28 11.92
C CYS A 68 -3.07 13.47 13.11
N TYR A 69 -2.91 14.00 14.32
CA TYR A 69 -3.19 13.29 15.56
C TYR A 69 -4.64 12.76 15.59
N LYS A 70 -4.79 11.46 15.88
CA LYS A 70 -6.06 10.71 15.92
C LYS A 70 -6.79 10.55 14.58
N GLN A 71 -6.18 10.93 13.46
CA GLN A 71 -6.72 10.55 12.15
C GLN A 71 -6.43 9.08 11.88
N TRP A 72 -7.37 8.42 11.21
CA TRP A 72 -7.21 7.03 10.77
C TRP A 72 -6.47 6.97 9.45
N TYR A 73 -5.49 6.08 9.36
CA TYR A 73 -4.72 5.84 8.15
C TYR A 73 -4.46 4.35 7.94
N LEU A 74 -3.97 3.98 6.76
CA LEU A 74 -3.44 2.64 6.51
C LEU A 74 -2.04 2.54 7.13
N PRO A 75 -1.60 1.35 7.58
CA PRO A 75 -0.23 1.17 8.04
C PRO A 75 0.75 1.57 6.94
N ALA A 76 1.62 2.55 7.23
CA ALA A 76 2.47 3.14 6.21
C ALA A 76 3.65 3.90 6.81
N GLY A 77 4.81 3.78 6.16
CA GLY A 77 5.98 4.52 6.57
C GLY A 77 7.11 4.52 5.57
N ARG A 78 8.25 5.05 6.02
CA ARG A 78 9.41 5.29 5.15
C ARG A 78 10.21 4.01 5.02
N VAL A 79 10.67 3.75 3.80
CA VAL A 79 11.65 2.69 3.53
C VAL A 79 13.01 3.17 4.04
N GLU A 80 13.67 2.33 4.84
CA GLU A 80 15.01 2.62 5.35
C GLU A 80 16.10 2.31 4.31
N VAL A 81 17.29 2.89 4.53
CA VAL A 81 18.42 2.67 3.62
C VAL A 81 18.88 1.22 3.67
N GLY A 82 18.82 0.54 2.52
CA GLY A 82 19.23 -0.86 2.38
C GLY A 82 18.11 -1.86 2.64
N GLU A 83 16.92 -1.40 3.03
CA GLU A 83 15.74 -2.21 3.25
C GLU A 83 15.00 -2.50 1.93
N ARG A 84 14.48 -3.72 1.76
CA ARG A 84 13.58 -4.05 0.64
C ARG A 84 12.18 -3.48 0.92
N LEU A 85 11.42 -3.16 -0.14
CA LEU A 85 10.06 -2.61 0.03
C LEU A 85 9.16 -3.53 0.87
N GLU A 86 9.29 -4.84 0.67
CA GLU A 86 8.52 -5.84 1.41
C GLU A 86 8.94 -5.93 2.88
N GLU A 87 10.22 -5.71 3.18
CA GLU A 87 10.74 -5.67 4.55
C GLU A 87 10.22 -4.43 5.29
N ALA A 88 10.29 -3.26 4.63
CA ALA A 88 9.73 -2.02 5.15
C ALA A 88 8.24 -2.16 5.45
N MET A 89 7.47 -2.74 4.51
CA MET A 89 6.03 -2.90 4.69
C MET A 89 5.70 -3.81 5.88
N ARG A 90 6.42 -4.92 6.05
CA ARG A 90 6.27 -5.81 7.21
C ARG A 90 6.64 -5.12 8.52
N ARG A 91 7.73 -4.35 8.54
CA ARG A 91 8.18 -3.59 9.71
C ARG A 91 7.12 -2.57 10.14
N GLU A 92 6.64 -1.74 9.22
CA GLU A 92 5.63 -0.71 9.50
C GLU A 92 4.32 -1.32 10.01
N VAL A 93 3.80 -2.38 9.37
CA VAL A 93 2.59 -3.07 9.83
C VAL A 93 2.78 -3.66 11.25
N ARG A 94 3.96 -4.21 11.53
CA ARG A 94 4.27 -4.76 12.85
C ARG A 94 4.38 -3.69 13.92
N GLU A 95 5.04 -2.57 13.62
CA GLU A 95 5.24 -1.47 14.55
C GLU A 95 3.95 -0.71 14.85
N GLU A 96 3.14 -0.42 13.83
CA GLU A 96 1.94 0.40 13.97
C GLU A 96 0.68 -0.40 14.37
N ALA A 97 0.58 -1.65 13.93
CA ALA A 97 -0.62 -2.47 14.12
C ALA A 97 -0.39 -3.78 14.89
N GLY A 98 0.88 -4.18 15.13
CA GLY A 98 1.20 -5.40 15.90
C GLY A 98 0.96 -6.72 15.17
N PHE A 99 0.85 -6.70 13.84
CA PHE A 99 0.63 -7.89 13.02
C PHE A 99 1.86 -8.26 12.21
N ASP A 100 2.08 -9.56 12.02
CA ASP A 100 2.95 -10.05 10.96
C ASP A 100 2.12 -10.23 9.68
N CYS A 101 2.67 -9.85 8.53
CA CYS A 101 2.00 -9.95 7.24
C CYS A 101 2.95 -10.34 6.11
N GLU A 102 2.40 -10.73 4.97
CA GLU A 102 3.14 -10.92 3.72
C GLU A 102 2.48 -10.17 2.57
N PRO A 103 3.26 -9.60 1.62
CA PRO A 103 2.71 -8.98 0.43
C PRO A 103 2.05 -10.03 -0.45
N VAL A 104 0.93 -9.65 -1.05
CA VAL A 104 0.19 -10.44 -2.04
C VAL A 104 0.49 -9.91 -3.44
N THR A 105 0.29 -8.60 -3.66
CA THR A 105 0.59 -7.92 -4.93
C THR A 105 0.81 -6.42 -4.71
N LEU A 106 1.41 -5.75 -5.70
CA LEU A 106 1.54 -4.29 -5.72
C LEU A 106 0.31 -3.69 -6.39
N LEU A 107 -0.50 -2.95 -5.63
CA LEU A 107 -1.76 -2.38 -6.11
C LEU A 107 -1.54 -1.06 -6.84
N LEU A 108 -0.64 -0.22 -6.33
CA LEU A 108 -0.50 1.15 -6.80
C LEU A 108 0.90 1.69 -6.55
N ILE A 109 1.41 2.43 -7.53
CA ILE A 109 2.57 3.32 -7.39
C ILE A 109 2.06 4.75 -7.55
N GLN A 110 2.39 5.60 -6.58
CA GLN A 110 2.04 7.02 -6.61
C GLN A 110 3.28 7.86 -6.50
N GLU A 111 3.34 8.91 -7.33
CA GLU A 111 4.40 9.90 -7.30
C GLU A 111 3.82 11.25 -6.87
N GLN A 112 4.54 11.98 -6.04
CA GLN A 112 4.21 13.35 -5.65
C GLN A 112 5.43 14.23 -5.92
N GLY A 113 5.55 14.67 -7.17
CA GLY A 113 6.76 15.32 -7.66
C GLY A 113 7.95 14.34 -7.78
N PRO A 114 9.16 14.84 -8.07
CA PRO A 114 10.30 14.01 -8.49
C PRO A 114 11.02 13.28 -7.33
N GLN A 115 10.61 13.50 -6.08
CA GLN A 115 11.35 13.08 -4.87
C GLN A 115 10.49 12.33 -3.86
N TRP A 116 9.28 11.93 -4.23
CA TRP A 116 8.39 11.18 -3.35
C TRP A 116 7.64 10.12 -4.14
N ILE A 117 7.84 8.86 -3.76
CA ILE A 117 7.19 7.71 -4.38
C ILE A 117 6.59 6.84 -3.29
N ARG A 118 5.34 6.43 -3.46
CA ARG A 118 4.64 5.51 -2.57
C ARG A 118 4.26 4.24 -3.30
N PHE A 119 4.60 3.11 -2.68
CA PHE A 119 4.22 1.77 -3.10
C PHE A 119 3.11 1.26 -2.18
N VAL A 120 1.96 0.93 -2.74
CA VAL A 120 0.82 0.40 -1.99
C VAL A 120 0.70 -1.09 -2.28
N PHE A 121 0.92 -1.91 -1.26
CA PHE A 121 0.81 -3.36 -1.35
C PHE A 121 -0.55 -3.82 -0.84
N LEU A 122 -1.14 -4.80 -1.53
CA LEU A 122 -2.08 -5.70 -0.90
C LEU A 122 -1.27 -6.66 -0.03
N ALA A 123 -1.65 -6.83 1.23
CA ALA A 123 -0.98 -7.74 2.15
C ALA A 123 -1.98 -8.58 2.93
N ARG A 124 -1.51 -9.74 3.40
CA ARG A 124 -2.29 -10.68 4.21
C ARG A 124 -1.60 -10.91 5.55
N VAL A 125 -2.36 -10.84 6.64
CA VAL A 125 -1.88 -11.17 7.99
C VAL A 125 -1.52 -12.66 8.05
N THR A 126 -0.34 -12.97 8.58
CA THR A 126 0.15 -14.35 8.74
C THR A 126 0.08 -14.82 10.19
N VAL A 127 0.25 -13.92 11.17
CA VAL A 127 0.12 -14.22 12.60
C VAL A 127 -0.45 -13.00 13.35
N LYS A 128 -1.38 -13.27 14.27
CA LYS A 128 -1.83 -12.28 15.26
C LYS A 128 -1.03 -12.45 16.54
N LEU A 129 -0.09 -11.55 16.79
CA LEU A 129 0.53 -11.47 18.11
C LEU A 129 -0.49 -10.89 19.10
N ARG A 130 -0.77 -11.61 20.19
CA ARG A 130 -1.51 -11.02 21.32
C ARG A 130 -0.61 -9.93 21.91
N LEU A 131 -1.01 -8.67 21.78
CA LEU A 131 -0.50 -7.60 22.63
C LEU A 131 -0.73 -8.01 24.08
N GLN A 132 0.34 -8.24 24.83
CA GLN A 132 0.26 -8.33 26.29
C GLN A 132 0.07 -6.89 26.79
N SER A 133 -1.17 -6.55 27.11
CA SER A 133 -1.50 -5.35 27.87
C SER A 133 -0.74 -5.39 29.21
N HIS A 134 0.13 -4.41 29.43
CA HIS A 134 0.65 -4.04 30.75
C HIS A 134 -0.42 -3.29 31.55
#